data_AF-A0AAN7DRF0-F1
#
_entry.id   AF-A0AAN7DRF0-F1
#
_cell.length_a   1.000
_cell.length_b   1.000
_cell.length_c   1.000
_cell.angle_alpha   90.00
_cell.angle_beta   90.00
_cell.angle_gamma   90.00
#
_symmetry.space_group_name_H-M   'P 1'
#
loop_
_entity.id
_entity.type
_entity.pdbx_description
1 polymer ?
#
loop_
_entity_poly.entity_id
_entity_poly.type
_entity_poly.pdbx_seq_one_letter_code
_entity_poly.pdbx_strand_id
1 'polypeptide(L)'
;MFDTQVRKVSASNFTFENATHSEFPEQNAISVITSEHDKQAIQEAVAWLSKNEAIGIPTETVYGLAANALNADAVSKIFAAKNRPQDNPLIVHVSSIDMLKSILPDNHVPEVYMPVIKQHWPGPLTIILPASPMIPTSVTCGHPTVAVRFPAHPVARSLIEACGFPLAAPSANSSGKPSPTLASHVFHDLQGRIPLILDGGACDVGVESTVLDGLRSPPAILRPGGLTYEALNQVQGMNNLQVYRKHFVDKQLEAAPTTPGMKYRHYSPEAMVILIDRKEEVDTAFDTKFDRVWKEQLKAIQASGVGVSKIGILRTTQDGHDAVWETTSTTDNVECVSLQMGRHGHPEEVARGMFKGLRELDTQAVDLIFVEGISEDREGMAVMNRLRKAASRIIEV
;
A
#
# COMPACT_ATOMS: atom_id res chain seq x y z
N MET A 1 5.21 1.46 -27.19
CA MET A 1 4.99 2.32 -26.01
C MET A 1 3.56 2.82 -26.11
N PHE A 2 2.77 2.76 -25.05
CA PHE A 2 1.37 3.20 -25.05
C PHE A 2 1.27 4.72 -25.01
N ASP A 3 0.16 5.28 -25.47
CA ASP A 3 -0.28 6.61 -25.06
C ASP A 3 -1.19 6.44 -23.83
N THR A 4 -0.64 6.63 -22.63
CA THR A 4 -1.32 6.31 -21.37
C THR A 4 -2.47 7.26 -21.12
N GLN A 5 -3.69 6.74 -21.12
CA GLN A 5 -4.90 7.51 -20.85
C GLN A 5 -5.20 7.55 -19.35
N VAL A 6 -5.66 8.70 -18.86
CA VAL A 6 -6.21 8.84 -17.50
C VAL A 6 -7.72 9.07 -17.61
N ARG A 7 -8.51 8.21 -16.97
CA ARG A 7 -9.98 8.34 -16.91
C ARG A 7 -10.39 8.61 -15.49
N LYS A 8 -10.87 9.84 -15.26
CA LYS A 8 -11.40 10.22 -13.95
C LYS A 8 -12.71 9.49 -13.68
N VAL A 9 -12.89 8.99 -12.48
CA VAL A 9 -14.14 8.35 -12.04
C VAL A 9 -14.48 8.87 -10.65
N SER A 10 -15.77 9.02 -10.36
CA SER A 10 -16.20 9.44 -9.02
C SER A 10 -16.66 8.24 -8.22
N ALA A 11 -15.97 7.90 -7.14
CA ALA A 11 -16.34 6.77 -6.28
C ALA A 11 -17.79 6.87 -5.75
N SER A 12 -18.32 8.09 -5.60
CA SER A 12 -19.72 8.35 -5.20
C SER A 12 -20.76 7.80 -6.17
N ASN A 13 -20.39 7.53 -7.43
CA ASN A 13 -21.30 7.05 -8.45
C ASN A 13 -21.40 5.51 -8.49
N PHE A 14 -20.69 4.82 -7.60
CA PHE A 14 -20.63 3.37 -7.48
C PHE A 14 -21.32 2.97 -6.18
N THR A 15 -22.51 2.40 -6.28
CA THR A 15 -23.28 1.87 -5.15
C THR A 15 -23.39 0.36 -5.25
N PHE A 16 -23.83 -0.30 -4.18
CA PHE A 16 -23.96 -1.75 -4.11
C PHE A 16 -25.35 -2.14 -3.66
N GLU A 17 -25.98 -3.07 -4.37
CA GLU A 17 -27.25 -3.68 -3.99
C GLU A 17 -26.99 -5.07 -3.42
N ASN A 18 -27.43 -5.31 -2.17
CA ASN A 18 -27.17 -6.56 -1.47
C ASN A 18 -27.66 -7.78 -2.26
N ALA A 19 -26.83 -8.83 -2.29
CA ALA A 19 -27.22 -10.08 -2.93
C ALA A 19 -28.39 -10.74 -2.20
N THR A 20 -29.39 -11.18 -2.96
CA THR A 20 -30.47 -12.01 -2.44
C THR A 20 -29.99 -13.45 -2.27
N HIS A 21 -30.43 -14.13 -1.21
CA HIS A 21 -30.11 -15.53 -0.95
C HIS A 21 -28.60 -15.89 -0.81
N SER A 22 -27.78 -14.94 -0.36
CA SER A 22 -26.36 -15.17 -0.03
C SER A 22 -26.15 -15.27 1.48
N GLU A 23 -25.24 -16.15 1.93
CA GLU A 23 -24.74 -16.13 3.33
C GLU A 23 -24.00 -14.83 3.63
N PHE A 24 -23.45 -14.19 2.60
CA PHE A 24 -22.70 -12.94 2.67
C PHE A 24 -23.34 -11.88 1.74
N PRO A 25 -24.52 -11.33 2.10
CA PRO A 25 -25.29 -10.45 1.22
C PRO A 25 -24.56 -9.15 0.88
N GLU A 26 -23.83 -8.57 1.85
CA GLU A 26 -23.08 -7.32 1.65
C GLU A 26 -21.80 -7.56 0.83
N GLN A 27 -21.06 -8.63 1.12
CA GLN A 27 -19.84 -8.99 0.40
C GLN A 27 -20.13 -9.50 -1.01
N ASN A 28 -21.30 -10.08 -1.27
CA ASN A 28 -21.70 -10.51 -2.62
C ASN A 28 -22.61 -9.48 -3.32
N ALA A 29 -22.77 -8.28 -2.75
CA ALA A 29 -23.55 -7.21 -3.35
C ALA A 29 -23.10 -6.87 -4.77
N ILE A 30 -24.06 -6.58 -5.63
CA ILE A 30 -23.90 -6.29 -7.06
C ILE A 30 -23.66 -4.80 -7.25
N SER A 31 -22.70 -4.45 -8.11
CA SER A 31 -22.40 -3.04 -8.39
C SER A 31 -23.46 -2.36 -9.23
N VAL A 32 -23.83 -1.15 -8.83
CA VAL A 32 -24.66 -0.22 -9.59
C VAL A 32 -23.86 1.05 -9.85
N ILE A 33 -23.64 1.35 -11.12
CA ILE A 33 -22.94 2.57 -11.55
C ILE A 33 -23.98 3.57 -12.05
N THR A 34 -24.10 4.73 -11.40
CA THR A 34 -25.17 5.70 -11.69
C THR A 34 -24.79 6.67 -12.82
N SER A 35 -23.50 6.90 -13.05
CA SER A 35 -22.96 7.79 -14.08
C SER A 35 -22.64 7.04 -15.36
N GLU A 36 -23.14 7.51 -16.51
CA GLU A 36 -22.83 6.92 -17.82
C GLU A 36 -21.35 7.08 -18.19
N HIS A 37 -20.75 8.21 -17.81
CA HIS A 37 -19.31 8.44 -17.98
C HIS A 37 -18.48 7.38 -17.24
N ASP A 38 -18.86 7.06 -16.01
CA ASP A 38 -18.11 6.11 -15.19
C ASP A 38 -18.34 4.67 -15.67
N LYS A 39 -19.54 4.35 -16.19
CA LYS A 39 -19.78 3.07 -16.89
C LYS A 39 -18.87 2.89 -18.08
N GLN A 40 -18.72 3.93 -18.91
CA GLN A 40 -17.84 3.89 -20.09
C GLN A 40 -16.37 3.71 -19.67
N ALA A 41 -15.92 4.39 -18.62
CA ALA A 41 -14.57 4.20 -18.08
C ALA A 41 -14.33 2.77 -17.57
N ILE A 42 -15.31 2.16 -16.88
CA ILE A 42 -15.23 0.74 -16.48
C ILE A 42 -15.21 -0.18 -17.70
N GLN A 43 -16.07 0.04 -18.70
CA GLN A 43 -16.08 -0.77 -19.92
C GLN A 43 -14.75 -0.69 -20.69
N GLU A 44 -14.15 0.48 -20.78
CA GLU A 44 -12.81 0.67 -21.36
C GLU A 44 -11.74 -0.11 -20.57
N ALA A 45 -11.78 -0.05 -19.23
CA ALA A 45 -10.89 -0.81 -18.36
C ALA A 45 -11.05 -2.33 -18.52
N VAL A 46 -12.29 -2.84 -18.56
CA VAL A 46 -12.60 -4.25 -18.81
C VAL A 46 -12.08 -4.70 -20.18
N ALA A 47 -12.20 -3.85 -21.20
CA ALA A 47 -11.70 -4.16 -22.54
C ALA A 47 -10.17 -4.31 -22.59
N TRP A 48 -9.43 -3.49 -21.84
CA TRP A 48 -7.97 -3.62 -21.70
C TRP A 48 -7.58 -4.89 -20.92
N LEU A 49 -8.21 -5.13 -19.77
CA LEU A 49 -7.94 -6.30 -18.94
C LEU A 49 -8.27 -7.62 -19.67
N SER A 50 -9.37 -7.64 -20.43
CA SER A 50 -9.76 -8.80 -21.28
C SER A 50 -8.78 -9.06 -22.43
N LYS A 51 -8.02 -8.04 -22.86
CA LYS A 51 -6.91 -8.18 -23.82
C LYS A 51 -5.58 -8.54 -23.13
N ASN A 52 -5.64 -8.99 -21.87
CA ASN A 52 -4.49 -9.31 -21.04
C ASN A 52 -3.52 -8.12 -20.88
N GLU A 53 -3.99 -6.86 -20.96
CA GLU A 53 -3.17 -5.70 -20.61
C GLU A 53 -3.21 -5.41 -19.10
N ALA A 54 -2.20 -4.70 -18.61
CA ALA A 54 -2.13 -4.24 -17.22
C ALA A 54 -2.51 -2.75 -17.14
N ILE A 55 -3.35 -2.36 -16.18
CA ILE A 55 -3.86 -0.99 -16.02
C ILE A 55 -3.70 -0.48 -14.58
N GLY A 56 -3.62 0.83 -14.38
CA GLY A 56 -3.63 1.46 -13.06
C GLY A 56 -5.05 1.60 -12.52
N ILE A 57 -5.30 1.14 -11.30
CA ILE A 57 -6.63 1.21 -10.64
C ILE A 57 -6.52 1.79 -9.23
N PRO A 58 -7.52 2.55 -8.75
CA PRO A 58 -7.54 3.05 -7.39
C PRO A 58 -7.92 1.91 -6.42
N THR A 59 -7.43 1.98 -5.18
CA THR A 59 -7.97 1.22 -4.04
C THR A 59 -8.03 2.13 -2.82
N GLU A 60 -8.62 1.68 -1.72
CA GLU A 60 -8.66 2.44 -0.47
C GLU A 60 -7.26 2.54 0.15
N THR A 61 -6.33 1.64 -0.21
CA THR A 61 -4.95 1.61 0.33
C THR A 61 -3.97 2.42 -0.49
N VAL A 62 -3.58 1.89 -1.65
CA VAL A 62 -2.67 2.48 -2.64
C VAL A 62 -3.18 2.07 -4.02
N TYR A 63 -2.83 2.82 -5.05
CA TYR A 63 -3.15 2.43 -6.42
C TYR A 63 -2.48 1.11 -6.79
N GLY A 64 -3.22 0.24 -7.48
CA GLY A 64 -2.79 -1.07 -7.94
C GLY A 64 -2.52 -1.11 -9.44
N LEU A 65 -1.50 -1.86 -9.87
CA LEU A 65 -1.27 -2.20 -11.28
C LEU A 65 -1.92 -3.55 -11.56
N ALA A 66 -3.14 -3.53 -12.06
CA ALA A 66 -3.99 -4.70 -12.18
C ALA A 66 -3.88 -5.39 -13.54
N ALA A 67 -3.83 -6.72 -13.54
CA ALA A 67 -4.03 -7.56 -14.72
C ALA A 67 -4.80 -8.84 -14.31
N ASN A 68 -5.30 -9.59 -15.29
CA ASN A 68 -6.03 -10.84 -15.04
C ASN A 68 -5.16 -11.84 -14.24
N ALA A 69 -5.59 -12.21 -13.03
CA ALA A 69 -4.84 -13.11 -12.14
C ALA A 69 -4.80 -14.56 -12.64
N LEU A 70 -5.71 -14.93 -13.54
CA LEU A 70 -5.82 -16.30 -14.08
C LEU A 70 -4.99 -16.49 -15.36
N ASN A 71 -4.33 -15.44 -15.86
CA ASN A 71 -3.58 -15.47 -17.11
C ASN A 71 -2.10 -15.10 -16.89
N ALA A 72 -1.20 -16.06 -17.14
CA ALA A 72 0.23 -15.86 -16.92
C ALA A 72 0.83 -14.75 -17.79
N ASP A 73 0.35 -14.58 -19.03
CA ASP A 73 0.82 -13.52 -19.95
C ASP A 73 0.39 -12.14 -19.44
N ALA A 74 -0.85 -12.01 -18.96
CA ALA A 74 -1.34 -10.78 -18.34
C ALA A 74 -0.50 -10.40 -17.12
N VAL A 75 -0.22 -11.38 -16.25
CA VAL A 75 0.62 -11.21 -15.07
C VAL A 75 2.05 -10.80 -15.46
N SER A 76 2.61 -11.36 -16.53
CA SER A 76 3.96 -10.99 -17.00
C SER A 76 4.08 -9.49 -17.33
N LYS A 77 3.00 -8.86 -17.81
CA LYS A 77 2.98 -7.42 -18.11
C LYS A 77 3.07 -6.55 -16.86
N ILE A 78 2.59 -7.03 -15.71
CA ILE A 78 2.79 -6.36 -14.40
C ILE A 78 4.28 -6.30 -14.08
N PHE A 79 4.99 -7.43 -14.19
CA PHE A 79 6.42 -7.51 -13.91
C PHE A 79 7.22 -6.64 -14.89
N ALA A 80 6.89 -6.70 -16.17
CA ALA A 80 7.54 -5.92 -17.23
C ALA A 80 7.36 -4.41 -17.02
N ALA A 81 6.13 -3.93 -16.78
CA ALA A 81 5.86 -2.50 -16.59
C ALA A 81 6.58 -1.93 -15.36
N LYS A 82 6.67 -2.71 -14.26
CA LYS A 82 7.29 -2.27 -13.00
C LYS A 82 8.81 -2.47 -12.95
N ASN A 83 9.38 -3.24 -13.88
CA ASN A 83 10.71 -3.83 -13.73
C ASN A 83 10.87 -4.55 -12.38
N ARG A 84 9.89 -5.42 -12.06
CA ARG A 84 9.78 -6.10 -10.76
C ARG A 84 10.51 -7.45 -10.79
N PRO A 85 11.23 -7.85 -9.72
CA PRO A 85 11.78 -9.20 -9.60
C PRO A 85 10.69 -10.27 -9.66
N GLN A 86 10.94 -11.35 -10.40
CA GLN A 86 9.97 -12.45 -10.62
C GLN A 86 9.75 -13.35 -9.39
N ASP A 87 10.56 -13.20 -8.35
CA ASP A 87 10.45 -13.95 -7.09
C ASP A 87 9.61 -13.24 -6.02
N ASN A 88 8.92 -12.16 -6.38
CA ASN A 88 8.11 -11.35 -5.46
C ASN A 88 6.60 -11.51 -5.77
N PRO A 89 5.87 -12.33 -4.97
CA PRO A 89 4.49 -12.73 -5.29
C PRO A 89 3.55 -11.52 -5.35
N LEU A 90 2.39 -11.73 -5.96
CA LEU A 90 1.35 -10.72 -6.15
C LEU A 90 0.13 -11.01 -5.27
N ILE A 91 -0.61 -9.94 -4.93
CA ILE A 91 -1.89 -10.06 -4.23
C ILE A 91 -3.01 -10.14 -5.26
N VAL A 92 -3.83 -11.18 -5.17
CA VAL A 92 -5.03 -11.37 -5.97
C VAL A 92 -6.19 -10.63 -5.33
N HIS A 93 -6.92 -9.85 -6.12
CA HIS A 93 -8.07 -9.07 -5.70
C HIS A 93 -9.35 -9.70 -6.24
N VAL A 94 -10.35 -9.85 -5.37
CA VAL A 94 -11.67 -10.44 -5.67
C VAL A 94 -12.78 -9.43 -5.40
N SER A 95 -13.95 -9.61 -6.02
CA SER A 95 -15.13 -8.74 -5.80
C SER A 95 -16.27 -9.39 -5.01
N SER A 96 -16.15 -10.67 -4.66
CA SER A 96 -17.16 -11.42 -3.91
C SER A 96 -16.55 -12.66 -3.23
N ILE A 97 -17.27 -13.21 -2.25
CA ILE A 97 -16.91 -14.48 -1.60
C ILE A 97 -17.04 -15.64 -2.59
N ASP A 98 -17.95 -15.56 -3.56
CA ASP A 98 -18.11 -16.60 -4.58
C ASP A 98 -16.93 -16.61 -5.55
N MET A 99 -16.42 -15.44 -5.94
CA MET A 99 -15.19 -15.31 -6.73
C MET A 99 -13.95 -15.76 -5.93
N LEU A 100 -13.92 -15.50 -4.61
CA LEU A 100 -12.88 -16.05 -3.74
C LEU A 100 -12.90 -17.58 -3.76
N LYS A 101 -14.07 -18.18 -3.50
CA LYS A 101 -14.22 -19.65 -3.48
C LYS A 101 -13.80 -20.24 -4.81
N SER A 102 -14.16 -19.62 -5.93
CA SER A 102 -13.82 -20.14 -7.27
C SER A 102 -12.33 -20.13 -7.61
N ILE A 103 -11.45 -19.54 -6.80
CA ILE A 103 -9.99 -19.63 -6.98
C ILE A 103 -9.27 -20.48 -5.92
N LEU A 104 -10.01 -21.11 -5.00
CA LEU A 104 -9.45 -21.93 -3.93
C LEU A 104 -9.57 -23.42 -4.22
N PRO A 105 -8.69 -24.26 -3.64
CA PRO A 105 -8.91 -25.70 -3.61
C PRO A 105 -10.27 -26.03 -3.00
N ASP A 106 -11.00 -26.94 -3.63
CA ASP A 106 -12.31 -27.45 -3.19
C ASP A 106 -13.38 -26.36 -2.96
N ASN A 107 -13.20 -25.16 -3.49
CA ASN A 107 -14.07 -24.00 -3.26
C ASN A 107 -14.28 -23.66 -1.77
N HIS A 108 -13.31 -24.00 -0.92
CA HIS A 108 -13.43 -23.88 0.53
C HIS A 108 -12.47 -22.82 1.09
N VAL A 109 -13.02 -21.90 1.89
CA VAL A 109 -12.25 -20.90 2.62
C VAL A 109 -11.95 -21.48 4.02
N PRO A 110 -10.68 -21.54 4.46
CA PRO A 110 -10.34 -22.04 5.79
C PRO A 110 -11.08 -21.31 6.92
N GLU A 111 -11.67 -22.06 7.84
CA GLU A 111 -12.52 -21.55 8.93
C GLU A 111 -11.86 -20.49 9.82
N VAL A 112 -10.53 -20.55 9.98
CA VAL A 112 -9.73 -19.56 10.73
C VAL A 112 -9.92 -18.13 10.21
N TYR A 113 -10.25 -17.97 8.92
CA TYR A 113 -10.46 -16.66 8.31
C TYR A 113 -11.90 -16.17 8.37
N MET A 114 -12.87 -17.02 8.67
CA MET A 114 -14.29 -16.61 8.64
C MET A 114 -14.60 -15.42 9.55
N PRO A 115 -14.09 -15.35 10.80
CA PRO A 115 -14.33 -14.19 11.66
C PRO A 115 -13.77 -12.89 11.07
N VAL A 116 -12.52 -12.89 10.59
CA VAL A 116 -11.88 -11.68 10.02
C VAL A 116 -12.50 -11.28 8.69
N ILE A 117 -12.96 -12.24 7.87
CA ILE A 117 -13.66 -11.96 6.61
C ILE A 117 -15.01 -11.29 6.90
N LYS A 118 -15.81 -11.83 7.83
CA LYS A 118 -17.12 -11.28 8.18
C LYS A 118 -17.02 -9.85 8.72
N GLN A 119 -15.97 -9.55 9.48
CA GLN A 119 -15.82 -8.27 10.17
C GLN A 119 -15.06 -7.21 9.35
N HIS A 120 -14.09 -7.61 8.52
CA HIS A 120 -13.14 -6.69 7.89
C HIS A 120 -13.09 -6.76 6.36
N TRP A 121 -13.86 -7.64 5.71
CA TRP A 121 -14.01 -7.63 4.25
C TRP A 121 -15.39 -7.15 3.81
N PRO A 122 -15.45 -6.26 2.78
CA PRO A 122 -14.33 -5.69 2.02
C PRO A 122 -13.47 -4.70 2.84
N GLY A 123 -12.15 -4.65 2.61
CA GLY A 123 -11.26 -3.78 3.39
C GLY A 123 -9.75 -3.96 3.18
N PRO A 124 -8.93 -3.23 3.96
CA PRO A 124 -7.47 -3.21 3.85
C PRO A 124 -6.81 -4.44 4.49
N LEU A 125 -7.44 -5.61 4.39
CA LEU A 125 -6.93 -6.90 4.86
C LEU A 125 -6.63 -7.81 3.68
N THR A 126 -5.46 -8.43 3.71
CA THR A 126 -5.04 -9.51 2.82
C THR A 126 -4.81 -10.75 3.66
N ILE A 127 -5.31 -11.90 3.20
CA ILE A 127 -5.13 -13.19 3.88
C ILE A 127 -4.34 -14.16 3.00
N ILE A 128 -3.55 -15.03 3.62
CA ILE A 128 -2.79 -16.09 2.93
C ILE A 128 -3.65 -17.34 2.82
N LEU A 129 -3.88 -17.82 1.60
CA LEU A 129 -4.72 -18.99 1.33
C LEU A 129 -3.96 -20.06 0.55
N PRO A 130 -4.36 -21.33 0.63
CA PRO A 130 -3.85 -22.37 -0.27
C PRO A 130 -4.07 -21.96 -1.74
N ALA A 131 -3.03 -22.07 -2.57
CA ALA A 131 -3.15 -21.81 -3.99
C ALA A 131 -3.81 -23.00 -4.70
N SER A 132 -4.73 -22.73 -5.62
CA SER A 132 -5.28 -23.74 -6.54
C SER A 132 -4.52 -23.72 -7.88
N PRO A 133 -4.64 -24.77 -8.71
CA PRO A 133 -4.06 -24.79 -10.06
C PRO A 133 -4.58 -23.71 -11.01
N MET A 134 -5.69 -23.03 -10.67
CA MET A 134 -6.22 -21.91 -11.46
C MET A 134 -5.37 -20.64 -11.33
N ILE A 135 -4.61 -20.50 -10.23
CA ILE A 135 -3.69 -19.39 -10.03
C ILE A 135 -2.33 -19.76 -10.64
N PRO A 136 -1.87 -19.05 -11.69
CA PRO A 136 -0.57 -19.30 -12.30
C PRO A 136 0.57 -19.12 -11.29
N THR A 137 1.63 -19.91 -11.45
CA THR A 137 2.84 -19.80 -10.61
C THR A 137 3.53 -18.44 -10.73
N SER A 138 3.28 -17.67 -11.80
CA SER A 138 3.76 -16.30 -11.94
C SER A 138 3.14 -15.34 -10.91
N VAL A 139 1.97 -15.66 -10.34
CA VAL A 139 1.33 -14.91 -9.26
C VAL A 139 1.93 -15.27 -7.91
N THR A 140 2.11 -16.57 -7.65
CA THR A 140 2.56 -17.10 -6.36
C THR A 140 4.08 -17.21 -6.24
N CYS A 141 4.82 -16.99 -7.32
CA CYS A 141 6.25 -17.26 -7.42
C CYS A 141 6.62 -18.71 -7.05
N GLY A 142 5.72 -19.66 -7.35
CA GLY A 142 5.91 -21.08 -7.03
C GLY A 142 5.58 -21.47 -5.59
N HIS A 143 5.12 -20.54 -4.74
CA HIS A 143 4.64 -20.86 -3.40
C HIS A 143 3.33 -21.67 -3.46
N PRO A 144 3.09 -22.57 -2.49
CA PRO A 144 1.85 -23.33 -2.39
C PRO A 144 0.66 -22.49 -1.88
N THR A 145 0.90 -21.20 -1.61
CA THR A 145 -0.08 -20.26 -1.08
C THR A 145 -0.19 -19.03 -1.97
N VAL A 146 -1.36 -18.41 -1.96
CA VAL A 146 -1.69 -17.15 -2.64
C VAL A 146 -2.19 -16.13 -1.64
N ALA A 147 -1.75 -14.88 -1.78
CA ALA A 147 -2.27 -13.76 -1.00
C ALA A 147 -3.52 -13.19 -1.68
N VAL A 148 -4.64 -13.14 -0.97
CA VAL A 148 -5.93 -12.66 -1.52
C VAL A 148 -6.48 -11.51 -0.71
N ARG A 149 -7.10 -10.55 -1.39
CA ARG A 149 -7.74 -9.37 -0.81
C ARG A 149 -9.10 -9.11 -1.44
N PHE A 150 -10.04 -8.65 -0.62
CA PHE A 150 -11.28 -8.06 -1.08
C PHE A 150 -11.23 -6.53 -0.83
N PRO A 151 -10.89 -5.69 -1.83
CA PRO A 151 -10.76 -4.24 -1.64
C PRO A 151 -12.11 -3.57 -1.35
N ALA A 152 -12.11 -2.59 -0.44
CA ALA A 152 -13.31 -1.80 -0.12
C ALA A 152 -13.61 -0.67 -1.11
N HIS A 153 -12.65 -0.29 -1.95
CA HIS A 153 -12.86 0.82 -2.89
C HIS A 153 -13.94 0.50 -3.93
N PRO A 154 -15.01 1.32 -4.05
CA PRO A 154 -16.14 1.03 -4.93
C PRO A 154 -15.74 0.78 -6.39
N VAL A 155 -14.91 1.66 -6.96
CA VAL A 155 -14.40 1.52 -8.33
C VAL A 155 -13.64 0.20 -8.53
N ALA A 156 -12.76 -0.18 -7.60
CA ALA A 156 -11.98 -1.41 -7.72
C ALA A 156 -12.88 -2.64 -7.71
N ARG A 157 -13.82 -2.66 -6.76
CA ARG A 157 -14.76 -3.77 -6.59
C ARG A 157 -15.66 -3.92 -7.82
N SER A 158 -16.24 -2.83 -8.32
CA SER A 158 -17.08 -2.84 -9.52
C SER A 158 -16.32 -3.21 -10.78
N LEU A 159 -15.05 -2.80 -10.90
CA LEU A 159 -14.20 -3.22 -12.02
C LEU A 159 -13.93 -4.74 -11.99
N ILE A 160 -13.54 -5.29 -10.83
CA ILE A 160 -13.26 -6.72 -10.67
C ILE A 160 -14.53 -7.54 -10.97
N GLU A 161 -15.68 -7.09 -10.47
CA GLU A 161 -16.98 -7.69 -10.77
C GLU A 161 -17.29 -7.67 -12.27
N ALA A 162 -17.15 -6.51 -12.92
CA ALA A 162 -17.42 -6.36 -14.35
C ALA A 162 -16.46 -7.17 -15.24
N CYS A 163 -15.24 -7.44 -14.78
CA CYS A 163 -14.31 -8.33 -15.48
C CYS A 163 -14.77 -9.79 -15.44
N GLY A 164 -15.44 -10.22 -14.38
CA GLY A 164 -15.80 -11.62 -14.16
C GLY A 164 -14.60 -12.53 -13.81
N PHE A 165 -13.42 -11.96 -13.56
CA PHE A 165 -12.22 -12.68 -13.12
C PHE A 165 -11.43 -11.86 -12.09
N PRO A 166 -10.69 -12.52 -11.18
CA PRO A 166 -9.90 -11.82 -10.17
C PRO A 166 -8.67 -11.13 -10.79
N LEU A 167 -8.20 -10.06 -10.13
CA LEU A 167 -7.10 -9.23 -10.62
C LEU A 167 -5.86 -9.37 -9.74
N ALA A 168 -4.71 -9.70 -10.33
CA ALA A 168 -3.44 -9.61 -9.64
C ALA A 168 -3.01 -8.14 -9.67
N ALA A 169 -2.79 -7.53 -8.51
CA ALA A 169 -2.49 -6.10 -8.42
C ALA A 169 -1.50 -5.76 -7.29
N PRO A 170 -0.18 -5.67 -7.58
CA PRO A 170 0.75 -4.99 -6.68
C PRO A 170 0.55 -3.47 -6.76
N SER A 171 1.21 -2.71 -5.90
CA SER A 171 1.23 -1.23 -5.97
C SER A 171 1.67 -0.73 -7.36
N ALA A 172 1.09 0.36 -7.86
CA ALA A 172 1.27 0.85 -9.23
C ALA A 172 2.48 1.79 -9.43
N ASN A 173 3.60 1.50 -8.78
CA ASN A 173 4.84 2.28 -8.87
C ASN A 173 5.94 1.56 -9.65
N SER A 174 6.98 2.27 -10.07
CA SER A 174 8.24 1.63 -10.46
C SER A 174 8.85 0.91 -9.26
N SER A 175 9.46 -0.27 -9.48
CA SER A 175 10.00 -1.09 -8.38
C SER A 175 10.99 -0.29 -7.52
N GLY A 176 10.81 -0.32 -6.19
CA GLY A 176 11.64 0.40 -5.22
C GLY A 176 11.10 1.76 -4.77
N LYS A 177 10.41 2.51 -5.65
CA LYS A 177 9.85 3.84 -5.35
C LYS A 177 8.73 3.78 -4.29
N PRO A 178 8.38 4.91 -3.62
CA PRO A 178 7.22 5.00 -2.72
C PRO A 178 5.93 4.50 -3.38
N SER A 179 5.00 3.91 -2.63
CA SER A 179 3.74 3.44 -3.22
C SER A 179 2.87 4.63 -3.69
N PRO A 180 2.07 4.48 -4.75
CA PRO A 180 1.27 5.57 -5.28
C PRO A 180 -0.08 5.68 -4.56
N THR A 181 -0.37 6.84 -3.98
CA THR A 181 -1.68 7.16 -3.36
C THR A 181 -2.57 8.10 -4.20
N LEU A 182 -2.12 8.45 -5.41
CA LEU A 182 -2.80 9.32 -6.37
C LEU A 182 -2.59 8.77 -7.79
N ALA A 183 -3.52 9.04 -8.70
CA ALA A 183 -3.37 8.68 -10.11
C ALA A 183 -2.15 9.38 -10.76
N SER A 184 -1.85 10.61 -10.34
CA SER A 184 -0.66 11.35 -10.78
C SER A 184 0.66 10.63 -10.44
N HIS A 185 0.73 9.96 -9.29
CA HIS A 185 1.88 9.14 -8.91
C HIS A 185 2.05 7.94 -9.85
N VAL A 186 0.94 7.31 -10.25
CA VAL A 186 0.94 6.19 -11.22
C VAL A 186 1.39 6.68 -12.59
N PHE A 187 0.85 7.82 -13.04
CA PHE A 187 1.19 8.41 -14.33
C PHE A 187 2.67 8.75 -14.40
N HIS A 188 3.22 9.41 -13.36
CA HIS A 188 4.64 9.72 -13.28
C HIS A 188 5.52 8.48 -13.44
N ASP A 189 5.17 7.39 -12.76
CA ASP A 189 5.98 6.16 -12.74
C ASP A 189 5.82 5.28 -13.99
N LEU A 190 4.61 5.21 -14.57
CA LEU A 190 4.22 4.15 -15.52
C LEU A 190 3.67 4.67 -16.86
N GLN A 191 3.63 5.98 -17.11
CA GLN A 191 3.27 6.51 -18.42
C GLN A 191 4.11 5.87 -19.53
N GLY A 192 3.48 5.56 -20.67
CA GLY A 192 4.09 4.85 -21.79
C GLY A 192 4.16 3.32 -21.63
N ARG A 193 4.05 2.79 -20.39
CA ARG A 193 4.16 1.36 -20.10
C ARG A 193 2.81 0.66 -19.95
N ILE A 194 1.77 1.41 -19.60
CA ILE A 194 0.40 0.91 -19.43
C ILE A 194 -0.58 1.75 -20.27
N PRO A 195 -1.68 1.18 -20.78
CA PRO A 195 -2.60 1.90 -21.64
C PRO A 195 -3.55 2.83 -20.87
N LEU A 196 -3.89 2.50 -19.61
CA LEU A 196 -4.97 3.17 -18.88
C LEU A 196 -4.66 3.30 -17.38
N ILE A 197 -5.10 4.41 -16.80
CA ILE A 197 -5.19 4.66 -15.36
C ILE A 197 -6.62 5.14 -15.06
N LEU A 198 -7.32 4.45 -14.17
CA LEU A 198 -8.56 4.97 -13.58
C LEU A 198 -8.20 5.91 -12.42
N ASP A 199 -8.55 7.17 -12.52
CA ASP A 199 -8.34 8.17 -11.46
C ASP A 199 -9.58 8.27 -10.57
N GLY A 200 -9.53 7.55 -9.44
CA GLY A 200 -10.57 7.57 -8.41
C GLY A 200 -10.31 8.57 -7.29
N GLY A 201 -9.36 9.50 -7.45
CA GLY A 201 -8.94 10.42 -6.40
C GLY A 201 -7.87 9.85 -5.47
N ALA A 202 -7.74 10.43 -4.28
CA ALA A 202 -6.74 10.04 -3.28
C ALA A 202 -7.17 8.78 -2.52
N CYS A 203 -6.21 7.92 -2.18
CA CYS A 203 -6.48 6.77 -1.33
C CYS A 203 -6.79 7.19 0.12
N ASP A 204 -7.79 6.56 0.72
CA ASP A 204 -8.27 6.89 2.07
C ASP A 204 -7.37 6.39 3.21
N VAL A 205 -6.59 5.33 2.99
CA VAL A 205 -5.72 4.73 4.01
C VAL A 205 -4.27 5.17 3.82
N GLY A 206 -3.77 5.18 2.58
CA GLY A 206 -2.43 5.67 2.23
C GLY A 206 -1.26 4.71 2.49
N VAL A 207 -1.47 3.61 3.22
CA VAL A 207 -0.53 2.47 3.32
C VAL A 207 -1.17 1.21 2.76
N GLU A 208 -0.36 0.22 2.39
CA GLU A 208 -0.88 -1.04 1.83
C GLU A 208 -1.68 -1.84 2.87
N SER A 209 -2.40 -2.85 2.37
CA SER A 209 -3.14 -3.79 3.20
C SER A 209 -2.26 -4.52 4.21
N THR A 210 -2.85 -4.82 5.36
CA THR A 210 -2.31 -5.74 6.35
C THR A 210 -2.34 -7.15 5.80
N VAL A 211 -1.25 -7.90 5.94
CA VAL A 211 -1.17 -9.29 5.47
C VAL A 211 -1.20 -10.23 6.66
N LEU A 212 -2.28 -11.00 6.78
CA LEU A 212 -2.50 -11.99 7.82
C LEU A 212 -2.25 -13.40 7.28
N ASP A 213 -1.40 -14.15 7.98
CA ASP A 213 -1.24 -15.58 7.83
C ASP A 213 -1.90 -16.28 9.03
N GLY A 214 -3.12 -16.77 8.80
CA GLY A 214 -3.89 -17.60 9.73
C GLY A 214 -3.72 -19.10 9.49
N LEU A 215 -2.95 -19.52 8.48
CA LEU A 215 -2.67 -20.96 8.26
C LEU A 215 -1.67 -21.52 9.27
N ARG A 216 -0.89 -20.63 9.90
CA ARG A 216 0.02 -20.92 10.99
C ARG A 216 -0.66 -20.79 12.36
N SER A 217 -0.05 -21.45 13.36
CA SER A 217 -0.45 -21.35 14.76
C SER A 217 0.78 -20.99 15.62
N PRO A 218 0.79 -19.86 16.35
CA PRO A 218 -0.25 -18.81 16.35
C PRO A 218 -0.31 -18.03 15.02
N PRO A 219 -1.45 -17.39 14.69
CA PRO A 219 -1.60 -16.56 13.50
C PRO A 219 -0.63 -15.37 13.54
N ALA A 220 -0.24 -14.86 12.38
CA ALA A 220 0.71 -13.75 12.31
C ALA A 220 0.37 -12.70 11.25
N ILE A 221 0.59 -11.44 11.61
CA ILE A 221 0.72 -10.34 10.67
C ILE A 221 2.13 -10.41 10.04
N LEU A 222 2.19 -10.77 8.76
CA LEU A 222 3.42 -10.79 7.97
C LEU A 222 3.81 -9.37 7.50
N ARG A 223 2.81 -8.51 7.33
CA ARG A 223 3.01 -7.10 6.95
C ARG A 223 1.96 -6.23 7.64
N PRO A 224 2.36 -5.33 8.56
CA PRO A 224 1.47 -4.30 9.09
C PRO A 224 1.00 -3.35 7.97
N GLY A 225 -0.26 -2.94 8.02
CA GLY A 225 -0.90 -2.16 6.99
C GLY A 225 -2.17 -1.47 7.48
N GLY A 226 -3.10 -1.21 6.56
CA GLY A 226 -4.31 -0.43 6.83
C GLY A 226 -5.32 -1.02 7.82
N LEU A 227 -5.25 -2.32 8.14
CA LEU A 227 -6.00 -2.90 9.26
C LEU A 227 -5.07 -3.09 10.45
N THR A 228 -5.37 -2.44 11.56
CA THR A 228 -4.46 -2.37 12.71
C THR A 228 -4.30 -3.70 13.42
N TYR A 229 -3.18 -3.85 14.14
CA TYR A 229 -2.95 -5.03 14.98
C TYR A 229 -4.02 -5.14 16.07
N GLU A 230 -4.40 -4.01 16.67
CA GLU A 230 -5.38 -3.89 17.73
C GLU A 230 -6.77 -4.34 17.25
N ALA A 231 -7.17 -3.96 16.04
CA ALA A 231 -8.41 -4.41 15.44
C ALA A 231 -8.42 -5.92 15.20
N LEU A 232 -7.34 -6.47 14.62
CA LEU A 232 -7.22 -7.91 14.36
C LEU A 232 -7.17 -8.74 15.64
N ASN A 233 -6.45 -8.29 16.67
CA ASN A 233 -6.28 -9.02 17.93
C ASN A 233 -7.58 -9.14 18.73
N GLN A 234 -8.60 -8.32 18.44
CA GLN A 234 -9.94 -8.43 19.03
C GLN A 234 -10.84 -9.46 18.34
N VAL A 235 -10.43 -9.98 17.18
CA VAL A 235 -11.24 -10.92 16.40
C VAL A 235 -11.12 -12.34 16.96
N GLN A 236 -12.24 -13.06 17.01
CA GLN A 236 -12.25 -14.48 17.41
C GLN A 236 -11.26 -15.30 16.56
N GLY A 237 -10.42 -16.08 17.24
CA GLY A 237 -9.40 -16.92 16.59
C GLY A 237 -8.05 -16.23 16.35
N MET A 238 -7.96 -14.91 16.59
CA MET A 238 -6.70 -14.15 16.50
C MET A 238 -5.98 -14.02 17.85
N ASN A 239 -6.23 -14.96 18.77
CA ASN A 239 -5.55 -14.99 20.07
C ASN A 239 -4.04 -15.19 19.86
N ASN A 240 -3.22 -14.51 20.67
CA ASN A 240 -1.76 -14.55 20.58
C ASN A 240 -1.22 -14.13 19.19
N LEU A 241 -1.90 -13.20 18.52
CA LEU A 241 -1.50 -12.70 17.21
C LEU A 241 -0.05 -12.22 17.23
N GLN A 242 0.76 -12.76 16.33
CA GLN A 242 2.16 -12.38 16.21
C GLN A 242 2.36 -11.31 15.12
N VAL A 243 3.40 -10.50 15.26
CA VAL A 243 3.80 -9.53 14.23
C VAL A 243 5.23 -9.83 13.81
N TYR A 244 5.44 -10.07 12.51
CA TYR A 244 6.75 -10.33 11.96
C TYR A 244 7.70 -9.14 12.17
N ARG A 245 8.96 -9.42 12.57
CA ARG A 245 10.00 -8.47 13.04
C ARG A 245 9.72 -7.74 14.35
N LYS A 246 8.59 -8.01 15.02
CA LYS A 246 8.32 -7.51 16.38
C LYS A 246 8.29 -8.65 17.40
N HIS A 247 7.54 -9.71 17.11
CA HIS A 247 7.40 -10.88 17.98
C HIS A 247 8.24 -12.07 17.52
N PHE A 248 8.59 -12.15 16.23
CA PHE A 248 9.41 -13.23 15.69
C PHE A 248 10.15 -12.81 14.41
N VAL A 249 11.20 -13.56 14.07
CA VAL A 249 11.92 -13.48 12.79
C VAL A 249 12.05 -14.90 12.23
N ASP A 250 11.89 -15.06 10.92
CA ASP A 250 11.98 -16.33 10.22
C ASP A 250 12.89 -16.18 9.00
N LYS A 251 14.05 -16.85 9.03
CA LYS A 251 15.06 -16.77 7.97
C LYS A 251 14.61 -17.43 6.66
N GLN A 252 13.77 -18.46 6.73
CA GLN A 252 13.25 -19.12 5.54
C GLN A 252 12.26 -18.21 4.82
N LEU A 253 11.37 -17.57 5.58
CA LEU A 253 10.43 -16.58 5.06
C LEU A 253 11.12 -15.33 4.49
N GLU A 254 12.27 -14.94 5.03
CA GLU A 254 13.11 -13.86 4.46
C GLU A 254 13.76 -14.24 3.12
N ALA A 255 14.23 -15.48 3.01
CA ALA A 255 14.86 -15.98 1.79
C ALA A 255 13.83 -16.15 0.65
N ALA A 256 12.64 -16.64 0.99
CA ALA A 256 11.55 -16.93 0.05
C ALA A 256 10.20 -16.36 0.58
N PRO A 257 9.92 -15.07 0.34
CA PRO A 257 8.76 -14.39 0.91
C PRO A 257 7.45 -14.81 0.25
N THR A 258 6.47 -15.21 1.05
CA THR A 258 5.12 -15.59 0.57
C THR A 258 4.22 -14.41 0.24
N THR A 259 4.65 -13.18 0.55
CA THR A 259 3.87 -11.95 0.34
C THR A 259 4.76 -10.76 -0.04
N PRO A 260 4.23 -9.79 -0.83
CA PRO A 260 4.99 -8.59 -1.17
C PRO A 260 5.45 -7.77 0.04
N GLY A 261 6.64 -7.18 -0.09
CA GLY A 261 7.14 -6.16 0.83
C GLY A 261 8.06 -6.68 1.94
N MET A 262 8.53 -7.93 1.89
CA MET A 262 9.37 -8.53 2.93
C MET A 262 10.89 -8.50 2.65
N LYS A 263 11.32 -8.81 1.41
CA LYS A 263 12.72 -9.07 1.06
C LYS A 263 13.51 -7.85 0.57
N TYR A 264 12.92 -7.04 -0.30
CA TYR A 264 13.63 -5.96 -0.99
C TYR A 264 13.52 -4.63 -0.23
N ARG A 265 14.48 -3.74 -0.46
CA ARG A 265 14.32 -2.33 -0.09
C ARG A 265 13.14 -1.78 -0.90
N HIS A 266 12.15 -1.31 -0.18
CA HIS A 266 10.91 -0.78 -0.73
C HIS A 266 10.70 0.61 -0.16
N TYR A 267 9.96 1.44 -0.90
CA TYR A 267 9.50 2.74 -0.45
C TYR A 267 10.58 3.82 -0.37
N SER A 268 11.74 3.58 -0.99
CA SER A 268 12.83 4.54 -0.96
C SER A 268 12.59 5.60 -2.04
N PRO A 269 12.50 6.89 -1.69
CA PRO A 269 12.67 7.97 -2.65
C PRO A 269 14.07 7.95 -3.29
N GLU A 270 14.29 8.79 -4.30
CA GLU A 270 15.62 8.98 -4.91
C GLU A 270 16.56 9.68 -3.92
N ALA A 271 16.03 10.65 -3.16
CA ALA A 271 16.75 11.29 -2.07
C ALA A 271 17.09 10.32 -0.94
N MET A 272 18.22 10.54 -0.27
CA MET A 272 18.57 9.76 0.92
C MET A 272 17.57 10.05 2.05
N VAL A 273 17.05 9.01 2.71
CA VAL A 273 16.15 9.17 3.87
C VAL A 273 16.90 8.89 5.17
N ILE A 274 16.85 9.85 6.09
CA ILE A 274 17.28 9.70 7.49
C ILE A 274 16.04 9.72 8.37
N LEU A 275 15.73 8.58 8.99
CA LEU A 275 14.68 8.47 9.99
C LEU A 275 15.24 8.86 11.36
N ILE A 276 14.61 9.84 12.01
CA ILE A 276 14.88 10.18 13.41
C ILE A 276 13.75 9.51 14.21
N ASP A 277 14.06 8.38 14.82
CA ASP A 277 13.10 7.51 15.52
C ASP A 277 13.04 7.83 17.01
N ARG A 278 11.89 7.54 17.63
CA ARG A 278 11.65 7.74 19.05
C ARG A 278 12.22 6.56 19.82
N LYS A 279 13.10 6.82 20.80
CA LYS A 279 13.57 5.75 21.69
C LYS A 279 12.49 5.32 22.68
N GLU A 280 11.69 6.27 23.14
CA GLU A 280 10.60 6.06 24.10
C GLU A 280 9.25 6.37 23.43
N GLU A 281 8.22 5.61 23.76
CA GLU A 281 6.89 5.75 23.15
C GLU A 281 6.25 7.12 23.45
N VAL A 282 6.52 7.65 24.65
CA VAL A 282 6.07 8.98 25.09
C VAL A 282 7.30 9.85 25.37
N ASP A 283 7.57 10.80 24.48
CA ASP A 283 8.65 11.77 24.63
C ASP A 283 8.14 13.18 24.30
N THR A 284 7.86 13.97 25.34
CA THR A 284 7.34 15.34 25.20
C THR A 284 8.40 16.33 24.70
N ALA A 285 9.68 15.96 24.71
CA ALA A 285 10.77 16.77 24.19
C ALA A 285 11.19 16.36 22.78
N PHE A 286 10.51 15.37 22.18
CA PHE A 286 10.92 14.78 20.91
C PHE A 286 11.04 15.80 19.77
N ASP A 287 10.15 16.78 19.71
CA ASP A 287 10.16 17.83 18.69
C ASP A 287 11.47 18.65 18.73
N THR A 288 11.89 19.05 19.94
CA THR A 288 13.15 19.76 20.14
C THR A 288 14.35 18.87 19.84
N LYS A 289 14.29 17.58 20.19
CA LYS A 289 15.33 16.61 19.86
C LYS A 289 15.45 16.41 18.35
N PHE A 290 14.33 16.24 17.66
CA PHE A 290 14.26 16.12 16.21
C PHE A 290 14.95 17.31 15.55
N ASP A 291 14.57 18.54 15.95
CA ASP A 291 15.12 19.77 15.38
C ASP A 291 16.62 19.93 15.61
N ARG A 292 17.09 19.52 16.79
CA ARG A 292 18.53 19.50 17.09
C ARG A 292 19.25 18.46 16.23
N VAL A 293 18.72 17.25 16.13
CA VAL A 293 19.39 16.10 15.50
C VAL A 293 19.48 16.26 13.99
N TRP A 294 18.42 16.71 13.30
CA TRP A 294 18.52 16.90 11.84
C TRP A 294 19.54 17.99 11.49
N LYS A 295 19.63 19.08 12.27
CA LYS A 295 20.64 20.13 12.09
C LYS A 295 22.06 19.63 12.34
N GLU A 296 22.26 18.82 13.39
CA GLU A 296 23.55 18.18 13.66
C GLU A 296 23.97 17.24 12.53
N GLN A 297 23.04 16.43 12.00
CA GLN A 297 23.31 15.54 10.88
C GLN A 297 23.62 16.30 9.59
N LEU A 298 22.88 17.36 9.28
CA LEU A 298 23.16 18.20 8.12
C LEU A 298 24.58 18.75 8.18
N LYS A 299 24.99 19.32 9.33
CA LYS A 299 26.35 19.84 9.54
C LYS A 299 27.41 18.75 9.39
N ALA A 300 27.17 17.56 9.95
CA ALA A 300 28.09 16.43 9.83
C ALA A 300 28.26 15.97 8.36
N ILE A 301 27.17 15.94 7.58
CA ILE A 301 27.19 15.58 6.16
C ILE A 301 27.95 16.64 5.36
N GLN A 302 27.66 17.92 5.56
CA GLN A 302 28.37 19.02 4.90
C GLN A 302 29.87 19.00 5.24
N ALA A 303 30.23 18.75 6.49
CA ALA A 303 31.63 18.65 6.92
C ALA A 303 32.38 17.45 6.30
N SER A 304 31.67 16.42 5.84
CA SER A 304 32.26 15.27 5.12
C SER A 304 32.58 15.57 3.65
N GLY A 305 32.27 16.78 3.17
CA GLY A 305 32.51 17.21 1.79
C GLY A 305 31.39 16.87 0.82
N VAL A 306 30.26 16.33 1.30
CA VAL A 306 29.05 16.11 0.48
C VAL A 306 28.34 17.45 0.28
N GLY A 307 28.19 17.86 -0.97
CA GLY A 307 27.42 19.05 -1.33
C GLY A 307 25.92 18.81 -1.08
N VAL A 308 25.34 19.58 -0.18
CA VAL A 308 23.89 19.58 0.09
C VAL A 308 23.39 21.00 -0.11
N SER A 309 22.45 21.17 -1.02
CA SER A 309 21.88 22.44 -1.43
C SER A 309 20.41 22.58 -1.03
N LYS A 310 19.68 21.46 -1.00
CA LYS A 310 18.26 21.41 -0.67
C LYS A 310 17.92 20.18 0.15
N ILE A 311 17.16 20.34 1.24
CA ILE A 311 16.69 19.25 2.08
C ILE A 311 15.17 19.24 2.21
N GLY A 312 14.63 18.04 2.40
CA GLY A 312 13.26 17.80 2.80
C GLY A 312 13.16 17.48 4.29
N ILE A 313 12.18 18.04 4.97
CA ILE A 313 11.77 17.65 6.32
C ILE A 313 10.34 17.13 6.24
N LEU A 314 10.11 15.89 6.65
CA LEU A 314 8.78 15.30 6.70
C LEU A 314 8.42 15.02 8.16
N ARG A 315 7.47 15.79 8.71
CA ARG A 315 7.13 15.77 10.14
C ARG A 315 5.62 15.84 10.39
N THR A 316 5.21 15.65 11.64
CA THR A 316 3.84 15.83 12.08
C THR A 316 3.57 17.28 12.49
N THR A 317 2.32 17.73 12.30
CA THR A 317 1.88 19.06 12.72
C THR A 317 1.61 19.05 14.23
N GLN A 318 2.18 20.03 14.94
CA GLN A 318 1.87 20.32 16.34
C GLN A 318 0.69 21.30 16.43
N ASP A 319 -0.20 21.09 17.41
CA ASP A 319 -1.26 22.00 17.89
C ASP A 319 -2.17 22.70 16.87
N GLY A 320 -3.43 22.22 16.77
CA GLY A 320 -4.67 23.02 16.62
C GLY A 320 -4.86 23.97 15.43
N HIS A 321 -3.84 24.19 14.61
CA HIS A 321 -3.87 25.05 13.43
C HIS A 321 -4.04 24.21 12.16
N ASP A 322 -4.66 24.78 11.13
CA ASP A 322 -4.77 24.15 9.82
C ASP A 322 -3.36 23.74 9.34
N ALA A 323 -3.22 22.48 8.91
CA ALA A 323 -1.93 21.97 8.46
C ALA A 323 -1.44 22.80 7.27
N VAL A 324 -0.39 23.60 7.49
CA VAL A 324 0.38 24.18 6.40
C VAL A 324 1.13 23.02 5.75
N TRP A 325 0.60 22.51 4.64
CA TRP A 325 1.15 21.33 3.94
C TRP A 325 2.64 21.47 3.65
N GLU A 326 3.09 22.69 3.34
CA GLU A 326 4.46 22.98 2.96
C GLU A 326 4.93 24.33 3.50
N THR A 327 6.14 24.36 4.05
CA THR A 327 6.85 25.59 4.41
C THR A 327 8.28 25.53 3.92
N THR A 328 8.73 26.58 3.25
CA THR A 328 10.12 26.70 2.79
C THR A 328 10.88 27.69 3.67
N SER A 329 12.10 27.32 4.05
CA SER A 329 13.02 28.18 4.80
C SER A 329 14.45 28.00 4.30
N THR A 330 15.39 28.80 4.80
CA THR A 330 16.81 28.65 4.50
C THR A 330 17.61 28.57 5.79
N THR A 331 18.47 27.57 5.92
CA THR A 331 19.38 27.39 7.07
C THR A 331 20.77 27.05 6.54
N ASP A 332 21.80 27.76 6.99
CA ASP A 332 23.20 27.49 6.60
C ASP A 332 23.41 27.42 5.06
N ASN A 333 22.76 28.32 4.32
CA ASN A 333 22.72 28.37 2.84
C ASN A 333 22.10 27.14 2.15
N VAL A 334 21.33 26.35 2.89
CA VAL A 334 20.57 25.19 2.39
C VAL A 334 19.09 25.54 2.37
N GLU A 335 18.44 25.31 1.24
CA GLU A 335 16.98 25.41 1.14
C GLU A 335 16.33 24.24 1.88
N CYS A 336 15.35 24.52 2.74
CA CYS A 336 14.67 23.53 3.55
C CYS A 336 13.19 23.54 3.23
N VAL A 337 12.69 22.44 2.70
CA VAL A 337 11.27 22.21 2.38
C VAL A 337 10.68 21.31 3.46
N SER A 338 9.82 21.87 4.31
CA SER A 338 9.15 21.13 5.37
C SER A 338 7.74 20.76 4.92
N LEU A 339 7.44 19.47 4.84
CA LEU A 339 6.11 18.92 4.58
C LEU A 339 5.50 18.31 5.83
N GLN A 340 4.19 18.48 5.98
CA GLN A 340 3.42 17.89 7.08
C GLN A 340 2.73 16.61 6.62
N MET A 341 3.08 15.47 7.23
CA MET A 341 2.48 14.17 6.87
C MET A 341 1.14 13.90 7.57
N GLY A 342 0.82 14.62 8.65
CA GLY A 342 -0.41 14.46 9.42
C GLY A 342 -0.30 15.09 10.80
N ARG A 343 -1.40 15.17 11.55
CA ARG A 343 -1.37 15.68 12.93
C ARG A 343 -0.69 14.70 13.88
N HIS A 344 0.00 15.22 14.89
CA HIS A 344 0.55 14.41 15.98
C HIS A 344 -0.59 13.65 16.70
N GLY A 345 -0.37 12.37 17.02
CA GLY A 345 -1.40 11.51 17.65
C GLY A 345 -2.48 10.97 16.69
N HIS A 346 -2.42 11.34 15.41
CA HIS A 346 -3.34 10.91 14.35
C HIS A 346 -2.60 10.06 13.30
N PRO A 347 -2.19 8.81 13.63
CA PRO A 347 -1.44 7.95 12.72
C PRO A 347 -2.19 7.65 11.41
N GLU A 348 -3.52 7.71 11.41
CA GLU A 348 -4.35 7.58 10.21
C GLU A 348 -4.14 8.74 9.20
N GLU A 349 -3.82 9.93 9.68
CA GLU A 349 -3.44 11.06 8.82
C GLU A 349 -2.03 10.87 8.29
N VAL A 350 -1.10 10.48 9.17
CA VAL A 350 0.29 10.21 8.81
C VAL A 350 0.38 9.13 7.74
N ALA A 351 -0.40 8.06 7.84
CA ALA A 351 -0.49 7.01 6.84
C ALA A 351 -0.91 7.54 5.45
N ARG A 352 -1.88 8.47 5.40
CA ARG A 352 -2.32 9.14 4.16
C ARG A 352 -1.26 10.08 3.59
N GLY A 353 -0.57 10.84 4.44
CA GLY A 353 0.38 11.87 4.01
C GLY A 353 1.78 11.35 3.69
N MET A 354 2.23 10.25 4.31
CA MET A 354 3.62 9.78 4.24
C MET A 354 4.13 9.58 2.81
N PHE A 355 3.47 8.73 2.00
CA PHE A 355 3.95 8.49 0.63
C PHE A 355 3.79 9.69 -0.28
N LYS A 356 2.75 10.51 -0.08
CA LYS A 356 2.57 11.76 -0.81
C LYS A 356 3.74 12.71 -0.50
N GLY A 357 4.08 12.89 0.77
CA GLY A 357 5.20 13.74 1.19
C GLY A 357 6.55 13.25 0.64
N LEU A 358 6.84 11.95 0.72
CA LEU A 358 8.07 11.40 0.15
C LEU A 358 8.17 11.64 -1.38
N ARG A 359 7.07 11.50 -2.11
CA ARG A 359 7.02 11.73 -3.57
C ARG A 359 7.11 13.21 -3.94
N GLU A 360 6.49 14.08 -3.14
CA GLU A 360 6.57 15.53 -3.33
C GLU A 360 8.02 16.00 -3.16
N LEU A 361 8.72 15.54 -2.12
CA LEU A 361 10.12 15.87 -1.88
C LEU A 361 11.04 15.35 -3.01
N ASP A 362 10.77 14.16 -3.55
CA ASP A 362 11.47 13.66 -4.75
C ASP A 362 11.23 14.58 -5.96
N THR A 363 9.99 15.05 -6.16
CA THR A 363 9.65 15.95 -7.27
C THR A 363 10.35 17.31 -7.12
N GLN A 364 10.58 17.74 -5.88
CA GLN A 364 11.34 18.94 -5.56
C GLN A 364 12.87 18.75 -5.63
N ALA A 365 13.35 17.55 -6.01
CA ALA A 365 14.75 17.21 -6.17
C ALA A 365 15.61 17.56 -4.94
N VAL A 366 15.10 17.26 -3.74
CA VAL A 366 15.88 17.44 -2.51
C VAL A 366 17.03 16.42 -2.45
N ASP A 367 18.18 16.83 -1.88
CA ASP A 367 19.36 15.97 -1.76
C ASP A 367 19.21 14.94 -0.63
N LEU A 368 18.47 15.31 0.42
CA LEU A 368 18.33 14.56 1.67
C LEU A 368 16.95 14.81 2.28
N ILE A 369 16.34 13.77 2.83
CA ILE A 369 15.07 13.83 3.55
C ILE A 369 15.30 13.40 5.00
N PHE A 370 14.93 14.26 5.94
CA PHE A 370 14.78 13.93 7.36
C PHE A 370 13.32 13.62 7.65
N VAL A 371 13.02 12.46 8.22
CA VAL A 371 11.65 12.05 8.53
C VAL A 371 11.49 11.82 10.03
N GLU A 372 10.41 12.36 10.58
CA GLU A 372 9.99 12.16 11.96
C GLU A 372 9.45 10.73 12.18
N GLY A 373 9.95 10.02 13.20
CA GLY A 373 9.33 8.79 13.70
C GLY A 373 8.10 9.07 14.58
N ILE A 374 7.09 8.20 14.48
CA ILE A 374 5.85 8.27 15.26
C ILE A 374 5.68 7.03 16.16
N SER A 375 4.72 7.07 17.08
CA SER A 375 4.34 5.89 17.88
C SER A 375 3.85 4.75 17.00
N GLU A 376 4.00 3.51 17.49
CA GLU A 376 3.58 2.30 16.77
C GLU A 376 2.14 1.85 17.08
N ASP A 377 1.32 2.69 17.71
CA ASP A 377 -0.10 2.40 17.92
C ASP A 377 -0.88 2.48 16.60
N ARG A 378 -1.86 1.60 16.42
CA ARG A 378 -2.78 1.62 15.28
C ARG A 378 -2.04 1.61 13.92
N GLU A 379 -2.33 2.55 13.03
CA GLU A 379 -1.67 2.69 11.73
C GLU A 379 -0.18 3.05 11.85
N GLY A 380 0.26 3.53 13.02
CA GLY A 380 1.64 3.90 13.30
C GLY A 380 2.61 2.74 13.10
N MET A 381 2.20 1.51 13.43
CA MET A 381 2.97 0.30 13.15
C MET A 381 3.24 0.12 11.64
N ALA A 382 2.24 0.41 10.80
CA ALA A 382 2.38 0.32 9.35
C ALA A 382 3.30 1.43 8.83
N VAL A 383 3.10 2.67 9.27
CA VAL A 383 3.94 3.83 8.92
C VAL A 383 5.40 3.55 9.27
N MET A 384 5.70 3.19 10.51
CA MET A 384 7.07 2.92 10.96
C MET A 384 7.70 1.73 10.23
N ASN A 385 6.91 0.71 9.88
CA ASN A 385 7.39 -0.38 9.02
C ASN A 385 7.84 0.12 7.63
N ARG A 386 7.15 1.10 7.03
CA ARG A 386 7.52 1.70 5.74
C ARG A 386 8.71 2.64 5.88
N LEU A 387 8.72 3.52 6.87
CA LEU A 387 9.80 4.47 7.11
C LEU A 387 11.13 3.76 7.37
N ARG A 388 11.16 2.71 8.20
CA ARG A 388 12.39 1.94 8.46
C ARG A 388 12.91 1.20 7.22
N LYS A 389 12.04 0.84 6.28
CA LYS A 389 12.43 0.24 4.98
C LYS A 389 12.91 1.28 3.97
N ALA A 390 12.34 2.49 4.01
CA ALA A 390 12.76 3.60 3.17
C ALA A 390 14.10 4.19 3.62
N ALA A 391 14.33 4.25 4.94
CA ALA A 391 15.50 4.87 5.56
C ALA A 391 16.83 4.26 5.09
N SER A 392 17.75 5.11 4.67
CA SER A 392 19.17 4.75 4.49
C SER A 392 19.89 4.71 5.84
N ARG A 393 19.41 5.50 6.80
CA ARG A 393 19.98 5.60 8.16
C ARG A 393 18.87 5.87 9.16
N ILE A 394 18.96 5.24 10.33
CA ILE A 394 18.04 5.42 11.45
C ILE A 394 18.85 5.98 12.63
N ILE A 395 18.30 7.00 13.30
CA ILE A 395 18.89 7.63 14.49
C ILE A 395 17.82 7.64 15.57
N GLU A 396 18.06 6.94 16.67
CA GLU A 396 17.15 6.91 17.84
C GLU A 396 17.51 8.04 18.81
N VAL A 397 16.52 8.78 19.29
CA VAL A 397 16.71 9.98 20.16
C VAL A 397 15.78 10.00 21.38
#